data_AF-A0A4Q4ZB01-F1
#
_entry.id   AF-A0A4Q4ZB01-F1
#
_cell.length_a   1.000
_cell.length_b   1.000
_cell.length_c   1.000
_cell.angle_alpha   90.00
_cell.angle_beta   90.00
_cell.angle_gamma   90.00
#
_symmetry.space_group_name_H-M   'P 1'
#
loop_
_entity.id
_entity.type
_entity.pdbx_description
1 polymer ?
#
loop_
_entity_poly.entity_id
_entity_poly.type
_entity_poly.pdbx_seq_one_letter_code
_entity_poly.pdbx_strand_id
1 'polypeptide(L)'
;MLSATSGTLRIGARRIVPRTAFRIAAVASSSRWDFLSRHRNLHNVNNARSLSTTQRLGYVATTNPNPPLGKRNTSNDTPSRVALIGGRGYTGQALIELFDKHPYMDLRHVLSRELVGQELKGYNKRKIIYENLSAEECAQLDVDAYVLALPNGVCQPYVDAIDQAEKGKDKKSLIVDLSADYRFNDSWITSWFRGIHLTINIPLNKSMNSRDIRNIYQDRYAGEKLIKVLGEAPYVKLIQGKHGVEVGAFAVDQTGKRVVVCATIDNLNKGASTQCLQNMNLALGYAEYEGIPVM
;
A
#
# COMPACT_ATOMS: atom_id res chain seq x y z
N MET A 1 -38.31 18.29 -42.15
CA MET A 1 -38.60 16.84 -42.20
C MET A 1 -37.81 16.20 -41.08
N LEU A 2 -38.35 16.15 -39.86
CA LEU A 2 -39.18 15.08 -39.27
C LEU A 2 -38.46 13.72 -39.13
N SER A 3 -38.55 13.20 -37.90
CA SER A 3 -38.44 11.79 -37.48
C SER A 3 -37.08 11.37 -36.88
N ALA A 4 -36.97 10.67 -35.76
CA ALA A 4 -37.88 10.36 -34.64
C ALA A 4 -37.01 9.72 -33.54
N THR A 5 -37.24 10.12 -32.30
CA THR A 5 -36.81 9.43 -31.08
C THR A 5 -37.63 8.14 -30.87
N SER A 6 -36.95 7.04 -30.60
CA SER A 6 -37.51 5.82 -29.97
C SER A 6 -36.47 5.35 -28.96
N GLY A 7 -36.72 5.20 -27.65
CA GLY A 7 -37.97 4.89 -26.99
C GLY A 7 -38.07 3.39 -26.73
N THR A 8 -37.13 2.80 -25.96
CA THR A 8 -37.31 1.43 -25.47
C THR A 8 -37.05 1.35 -23.97
N LEU A 9 -38.17 1.23 -23.26
CA LEU A 9 -38.31 0.90 -21.86
C LEU A 9 -37.94 -0.59 -21.66
N ARG A 10 -37.02 -0.91 -20.75
CA ARG A 10 -36.89 -2.27 -20.19
C ARG A 10 -37.19 -2.21 -18.70
N ILE A 11 -38.31 -2.84 -18.32
CA ILE A 11 -38.75 -3.07 -16.95
C ILE A 11 -38.45 -4.53 -16.59
N GLY A 12 -37.98 -4.76 -15.36
CA GLY A 12 -37.93 -6.06 -14.68
C GLY A 12 -36.53 -6.69 -14.64
N ALA A 13 -35.97 -7.17 -13.53
CA ALA A 13 -36.47 -7.32 -12.17
C ALA A 13 -35.27 -7.31 -11.20
N ARG A 14 -35.33 -6.51 -10.13
CA ARG A 14 -34.35 -6.56 -9.03
C ARG A 14 -34.70 -7.75 -8.13
N ARG A 15 -33.83 -8.76 -8.09
CA ARG A 15 -33.88 -9.82 -7.08
C ARG A 15 -33.18 -9.31 -5.83
N ILE A 16 -33.95 -8.94 -4.81
CA ILE A 16 -33.45 -8.58 -3.48
C ILE A 16 -33.13 -9.89 -2.75
N VAL A 17 -31.86 -10.08 -2.40
CA VAL A 17 -31.41 -11.19 -1.53
C VAL A 17 -31.55 -10.72 -0.07
N PRO A 18 -32.20 -11.47 0.84
CA PRO A 18 -32.28 -11.08 2.23
C PRO A 18 -30.91 -11.25 2.91
N ARG A 19 -30.48 -10.23 3.66
CA ARG A 19 -29.37 -10.33 4.62
C ARG A 19 -29.82 -11.19 5.80
N THR A 20 -29.25 -12.39 5.94
CA THR A 20 -29.37 -13.21 7.14
C THR A 20 -28.58 -12.55 8.27
N ALA A 21 -29.29 -12.04 9.27
CA ALA A 21 -28.68 -11.57 10.51
C ALA A 21 -28.31 -12.77 11.38
N PHE A 22 -27.02 -12.97 11.65
CA PHE A 22 -26.58 -13.86 12.71
C PHE A 22 -27.00 -13.28 14.07
N ARG A 23 -27.99 -13.91 14.71
CA ARG A 23 -28.28 -13.70 16.13
C ARG A 23 -27.48 -14.71 16.95
N ILE A 24 -26.59 -14.21 17.82
CA ILE A 24 -25.96 -15.01 18.86
C ILE A 24 -27.04 -15.35 19.89
N ALA A 25 -27.27 -16.64 20.12
CA ALA A 25 -28.19 -17.14 21.13
C ALA A 25 -27.65 -16.84 22.53
N ALA A 26 -28.45 -16.18 23.35
CA ALA A 26 -28.23 -16.09 24.78
C ALA A 26 -28.51 -17.47 25.40
N VAL A 27 -27.52 -18.03 26.10
CA VAL A 27 -27.68 -19.27 26.87
C VAL A 27 -28.53 -18.95 28.09
N ALA A 28 -29.76 -19.43 28.09
CA ALA A 28 -30.62 -19.48 29.27
C ALA A 28 -30.23 -20.69 30.13
N SER A 29 -29.93 -20.48 31.41
CA SER A 29 -29.81 -21.57 32.38
C SER A 29 -31.16 -21.80 33.06
N SER A 30 -31.80 -22.93 32.79
CA SER A 30 -32.96 -23.43 33.53
C SER A 30 -32.53 -24.36 34.67
N SER A 31 -33.14 -24.13 35.84
CA SER A 31 -33.82 -25.09 36.77
C SER A 31 -33.22 -26.48 37.03
N ARG A 32 -33.36 -27.18 38.17
CA ARG A 32 -33.78 -27.01 39.59
C ARG A 32 -33.70 -28.46 40.17
N TRP A 33 -33.12 -28.64 41.38
CA TRP A 33 -33.44 -29.62 42.47
C TRP A 33 -33.33 -31.15 42.15
N ASP A 34 -32.77 -32.06 42.96
CA ASP A 34 -32.99 -32.47 44.38
C ASP A 34 -31.73 -33.14 44.98
N PHE A 35 -31.29 -32.82 46.20
CA PHE A 35 -31.57 -33.44 47.53
C PHE A 35 -30.90 -34.81 47.80
N LEU A 36 -29.92 -34.85 48.73
CA LEU A 36 -29.91 -35.73 49.91
C LEU A 36 -28.71 -35.46 50.87
N SER A 37 -29.05 -34.91 52.03
CA SER A 37 -28.53 -35.12 53.40
C SER A 37 -27.05 -35.49 53.66
N ARG A 38 -26.35 -34.68 54.48
CA ARG A 38 -25.92 -35.03 55.87
C ARG A 38 -25.15 -33.89 56.59
N HIS A 39 -25.74 -33.47 57.71
CA HIS A 39 -25.20 -32.97 58.99
C HIS A 39 -23.97 -32.03 59.10
N ARG A 40 -24.27 -30.84 59.65
CA ARG A 40 -23.60 -30.05 60.73
C ARG A 40 -22.08 -29.83 60.68
N ASN A 41 -21.66 -28.58 60.48
CA ASN A 41 -21.40 -27.64 61.58
C ASN A 41 -21.01 -26.25 61.04
N LEU A 42 -21.61 -25.21 61.62
CA LEU A 42 -21.35 -23.80 61.36
C LEU A 42 -20.10 -23.37 62.12
N HIS A 43 -19.06 -22.91 61.40
CA HIS A 43 -18.24 -21.81 61.86
C HIS A 43 -17.95 -20.87 60.70
N ASN A 44 -18.32 -19.62 60.94
CA ASN A 44 -18.40 -18.50 60.02
C ASN A 44 -16.98 -17.97 59.74
N VAL A 45 -16.51 -18.10 58.50
CA VAL A 45 -15.29 -17.43 58.03
C VAL A 45 -15.68 -16.58 56.82
N ASN A 46 -15.88 -15.28 57.07
CA ASN A 46 -15.94 -14.27 56.02
C ASN A 46 -14.57 -14.20 55.33
N ASN A 47 -14.45 -14.83 54.16
CA ASN A 47 -13.36 -14.59 53.23
C ASN A 47 -13.97 -14.31 51.85
N ALA A 48 -14.46 -13.07 51.68
CA ALA A 48 -14.82 -12.55 50.38
C ALA A 48 -13.54 -12.43 49.55
N ARG A 49 -13.29 -13.42 48.68
CA ARG A 49 -12.29 -13.29 47.62
C ARG A 49 -12.81 -12.25 46.64
N SER A 50 -12.30 -11.03 46.75
CA SER A 50 -12.43 -10.03 45.69
C SER A 50 -11.66 -10.54 44.48
N LEU A 51 -12.37 -11.04 43.47
CA LEU A 51 -11.82 -11.20 42.13
C LEU A 51 -11.61 -9.79 41.57
N SER A 52 -10.44 -9.21 41.83
CA SER A 52 -10.00 -8.01 41.13
C SER A 52 -9.64 -8.42 39.70
N THR A 53 -10.62 -8.35 38.80
CA THR A 53 -10.36 -8.39 37.36
C THR A 53 -9.70 -7.05 37.01
N THR A 54 -8.40 -6.92 37.29
CA THR A 54 -7.59 -5.85 36.73
C THR A 54 -7.51 -6.14 35.23
N GLN A 55 -8.47 -5.62 34.47
CA GLN A 55 -8.29 -5.42 33.04
C GLN A 55 -7.03 -4.57 32.89
N ARG A 56 -5.90 -5.23 32.60
CA ARG A 56 -4.73 -4.53 32.08
C ARG A 56 -5.19 -3.91 30.77
N LEU A 57 -5.44 -2.60 30.80
CA LEU A 57 -5.47 -1.76 29.62
C LEU A 57 -4.13 -1.97 28.93
N GLY A 58 -4.10 -2.82 27.91
CA GLY A 58 -2.96 -2.93 27.02
C GLY A 58 -2.80 -1.57 26.34
N TYR A 59 -1.77 -0.83 26.69
CA TYR A 59 -1.36 0.32 25.90
C TYR A 59 -1.10 -0.20 24.49
N VAL A 60 -1.83 0.31 23.51
CA VAL A 60 -1.44 0.16 22.11
C VAL A 60 -0.08 0.85 22.00
N ALA A 61 1.00 0.06 22.01
CA ALA A 61 2.36 0.56 22.12
C ALA A 61 2.78 1.40 20.90
N THR A 62 2.03 1.33 19.80
CA THR A 62 2.32 2.03 18.56
C THR A 62 1.05 2.54 17.90
N THR A 63 0.98 3.84 17.59
CA THR A 63 -0.12 4.41 16.78
C THR A 63 -0.02 4.00 15.30
N ASN A 64 1.07 3.34 14.91
CA ASN A 64 1.27 2.79 13.57
C ASN A 64 0.72 1.36 13.45
N PRO A 65 -0.39 1.12 12.73
CA PRO A 65 -0.89 -0.23 12.47
C PRO A 65 0.03 -1.04 11.54
N ASN A 66 0.94 -0.38 10.80
CA ASN A 66 1.89 -1.00 9.87
C ASN A 66 3.31 -0.49 10.19
N PRO A 67 3.93 -0.92 11.31
CA PRO A 67 5.27 -0.49 11.67
C PRO A 67 6.31 -0.89 10.59
N PRO A 68 7.45 -0.18 10.50
CA PRO A 68 8.53 -0.53 9.59
C PRO A 68 8.91 -2.00 9.72
N LEU A 69 8.86 -2.72 8.61
CA LEU A 69 9.07 -4.17 8.58
C LEU A 69 10.58 -4.50 8.64
N GLY A 70 11.42 -3.61 8.10
CA GLY A 70 12.87 -3.66 8.24
C GLY A 70 13.50 -4.98 7.76
N LYS A 71 14.70 -5.30 8.28
CA LYS A 71 15.46 -6.51 7.89
C LYS A 71 14.95 -7.80 8.55
N ARG A 72 14.10 -7.70 9.58
CA ARG A 72 13.62 -8.86 10.34
C ARG A 72 12.59 -9.68 9.55
N ASN A 73 12.00 -9.09 8.52
CA ASN A 73 11.00 -9.72 7.66
C ASN A 73 11.58 -10.23 6.34
N THR A 74 12.91 -10.21 6.18
CA THR A 74 13.58 -10.76 5.01
C THR A 74 13.52 -12.28 5.04
N SER A 75 13.05 -12.88 3.95
CA SER A 75 12.92 -14.33 3.73
C SER A 75 13.57 -14.81 2.43
N ASN A 76 14.09 -13.90 1.61
CA ASN A 76 14.72 -14.19 0.32
C ASN A 76 16.08 -13.50 0.21
N ASP A 77 17.10 -14.25 -0.23
CA ASP A 77 18.47 -13.82 -0.46
C ASP A 77 18.96 -14.13 -1.90
N THR A 78 18.08 -14.67 -2.74
CA THR A 78 18.37 -14.99 -4.14
C THR A 78 17.91 -13.85 -5.05
N PRO A 79 18.72 -13.34 -6.00
CA PRO A 79 18.28 -12.26 -6.88
C PRO A 79 17.05 -12.61 -7.72
N SER A 80 16.02 -11.76 -7.68
CA SER A 80 14.82 -11.87 -8.51
C SER A 80 15.06 -11.30 -9.90
N ARG A 81 14.61 -12.05 -10.91
CA ARG A 81 14.65 -11.65 -12.32
C ARG A 81 13.45 -10.76 -12.63
N VAL A 82 13.70 -9.58 -13.19
CA VAL A 82 12.67 -8.56 -13.42
C VAL A 82 12.55 -8.24 -14.91
N ALA A 83 11.31 -8.19 -15.41
CA ALA A 83 10.97 -7.58 -16.69
C ALA A 83 10.35 -6.18 -16.47
N LEU A 84 10.87 -5.16 -17.14
CA LEU A 84 10.33 -3.79 -17.12
C LEU A 84 9.68 -3.46 -18.46
N ILE A 85 8.36 -3.33 -18.46
CA ILE A 85 7.57 -2.98 -19.65
C ILE A 85 7.29 -1.48 -19.62
N GLY A 86 7.82 -0.74 -20.62
CA GLY A 86 7.75 0.73 -20.64
C GLY A 86 9.00 1.43 -20.10
N GLY A 87 10.19 0.85 -20.33
CA GLY A 87 11.45 1.32 -19.73
C GLY A 87 11.94 2.70 -20.17
N ARG A 88 11.42 3.25 -21.28
CA ARG A 88 11.81 4.60 -21.76
C ARG A 88 11.22 5.73 -20.92
N GLY A 89 10.05 5.51 -20.32
CA GLY A 89 9.36 6.55 -19.54
C GLY A 89 10.18 7.01 -18.35
N TYR A 90 9.91 8.22 -17.85
CA TYR A 90 10.65 8.78 -16.72
C TYR A 90 10.68 7.87 -15.48
N THR A 91 9.55 7.25 -15.15
CA THR A 91 9.47 6.30 -14.03
C THR A 91 10.26 5.02 -14.32
N GLY A 92 10.23 4.54 -15.56
CA GLY A 92 11.03 3.39 -16.00
C GLY A 92 12.53 3.65 -15.84
N GLN A 93 13.00 4.84 -16.25
CA GLN A 93 14.41 5.24 -16.08
C GLN A 93 14.81 5.37 -14.60
N ALA A 94 13.96 5.97 -13.76
CA ALA A 94 14.20 6.04 -12.32
C ALA A 94 14.26 4.64 -11.67
N LEU A 95 13.42 3.70 -12.13
CA LEU A 95 13.48 2.30 -11.70
C LEU A 95 14.74 1.58 -12.18
N ILE A 96 15.19 1.82 -13.41
CA ILE A 96 16.45 1.25 -13.92
C ILE A 96 17.62 1.65 -13.01
N GLU A 97 17.70 2.92 -12.61
CA GLU A 97 18.74 3.40 -11.69
C GLU A 97 18.66 2.72 -10.31
N LEU A 98 17.45 2.53 -9.78
CA LEU A 98 17.23 1.83 -8.51
C LEU A 98 17.60 0.34 -8.63
N PHE A 99 17.19 -0.33 -9.70
CA PHE A 99 17.53 -1.73 -9.94
C PHE A 99 19.02 -1.93 -10.14
N ASP A 100 19.73 -1.01 -10.80
CA ASP A 100 21.20 -1.07 -10.93
C ASP A 100 21.90 -1.12 -9.57
N LYS A 101 21.39 -0.37 -8.59
CA LYS A 101 21.96 -0.29 -7.24
C LYS A 101 21.49 -1.41 -6.31
N HIS A 102 20.38 -2.09 -6.62
CA HIS A 102 19.77 -3.07 -5.71
C HIS A 102 20.47 -4.44 -5.77
N PRO A 103 20.95 -5.03 -4.66
CA PRO A 103 21.70 -6.29 -4.69
C PRO A 103 20.91 -7.49 -5.25
N TYR A 104 19.60 -7.55 -5.01
CA TYR A 104 18.73 -8.68 -5.37
C TYR A 104 17.71 -8.41 -6.49
N MET A 105 17.77 -7.28 -7.20
CA MET A 105 16.91 -7.04 -8.38
C MET A 105 17.79 -7.13 -9.62
N ASP A 106 17.56 -8.15 -10.43
CA ASP A 106 18.28 -8.40 -11.67
C ASP A 106 17.35 -8.14 -12.86
N LEU A 107 17.47 -6.94 -13.44
CA LEU A 107 16.75 -6.57 -14.64
C LEU A 107 17.21 -7.45 -15.80
N ARG A 108 16.27 -8.17 -16.42
CA ARG A 108 16.52 -9.12 -17.52
C ARG A 108 15.98 -8.65 -18.86
N HIS A 109 14.77 -8.08 -18.82
CA HIS A 109 14.07 -7.62 -20.02
C HIS A 109 13.64 -6.17 -19.82
N VAL A 110 13.86 -5.33 -20.82
CA VAL A 110 13.36 -3.95 -20.83
C VAL A 110 12.72 -3.66 -22.16
N LEU A 111 11.43 -3.33 -22.14
CA LEU A 111 10.66 -3.14 -23.35
C LEU A 111 10.43 -1.66 -23.66
N SER A 112 10.57 -1.32 -24.93
CA SER A 112 10.29 0.00 -25.49
C SER A 112 10.05 -0.09 -26.99
N ARG A 113 8.87 0.36 -27.45
CA ARG A 113 8.56 0.46 -28.89
C ARG A 113 9.50 1.40 -29.64
N GLU A 114 9.95 2.47 -28.99
CA GLU A 114 10.76 3.52 -29.61
C GLU A 114 12.27 3.24 -29.53
N LEU A 115 12.72 2.50 -28.51
CA LEU A 115 14.14 2.24 -28.28
C LEU A 115 14.55 0.82 -28.68
N VAL A 116 13.64 0.01 -29.23
CA VAL A 116 13.92 -1.37 -29.64
C VAL A 116 15.23 -1.48 -30.44
N GLY A 117 16.05 -2.49 -30.10
CA GLY A 117 17.36 -2.71 -30.72
C GLY A 117 18.49 -1.81 -30.19
N GLN A 118 18.18 -0.78 -29.41
CA GLN A 118 19.20 0.06 -28.76
C GLN A 118 19.66 -0.56 -27.43
N GLU A 119 20.91 -0.30 -27.06
CA GLU A 119 21.45 -0.72 -25.78
C GLU A 119 20.90 0.16 -24.64
N LEU A 120 20.47 -0.50 -23.57
CA LEU A 120 20.05 0.15 -22.34
C LEU A 120 21.23 0.87 -21.69
N LYS A 121 21.07 2.15 -21.41
CA LYS A 121 22.04 2.95 -20.65
C LYS A 121 21.63 3.01 -19.18
N GLY A 122 22.61 3.20 -18.29
CA GLY A 122 22.36 3.38 -16.86
C GLY A 122 22.13 2.08 -16.07
N TYR A 123 22.36 0.91 -16.69
CA TYR A 123 22.34 -0.39 -16.03
C TYR A 123 23.67 -1.11 -16.31
N ASN A 124 24.42 -1.41 -15.27
CA ASN A 124 25.82 -1.84 -15.34
C ASN A 124 26.01 -3.32 -15.00
N LYS A 125 24.97 -4.02 -14.51
CA LYS A 125 25.09 -5.43 -14.15
C LYS A 125 25.14 -6.38 -15.35
N ARG A 126 24.62 -5.95 -16.50
CA ARG A 126 24.66 -6.69 -17.77
C ARG A 126 24.26 -5.78 -18.93
N LYS A 127 24.68 -6.17 -20.14
CA LYS A 127 24.18 -5.58 -21.37
C LYS A 127 22.73 -6.01 -21.61
N ILE A 128 21.84 -5.04 -21.80
CA ILE A 128 20.44 -5.25 -22.17
C ILE A 128 20.19 -4.49 -23.46
N ILE A 129 19.51 -5.13 -24.41
CA ILE A 129 18.98 -4.48 -25.60
C ILE A 129 17.49 -4.30 -25.38
N TYR A 130 16.95 -3.13 -25.70
CA TYR A 130 15.52 -2.92 -25.62
C TYR A 130 14.77 -3.85 -26.57
N GLU A 131 13.72 -4.47 -26.06
CA GLU A 131 12.86 -5.39 -26.80
C GLU A 131 11.51 -4.73 -27.11
N ASN A 132 10.80 -5.26 -28.11
CA ASN A 132 9.43 -4.88 -28.41
C ASN A 132 8.59 -6.14 -28.60
N LEU A 133 8.11 -6.68 -27.49
CA LEU A 133 7.32 -7.91 -27.45
C LEU A 133 5.83 -7.59 -27.32
N SER A 134 4.97 -8.46 -27.84
CA SER A 134 3.54 -8.46 -27.56
C SER A 134 3.25 -8.86 -26.10
N ALA A 135 2.01 -8.70 -25.65
CA ALA A 135 1.61 -9.13 -24.30
C ALA A 135 1.78 -10.65 -24.11
N GLU A 136 1.45 -11.43 -25.13
CA GLU A 136 1.56 -12.90 -25.15
C GLU A 136 3.03 -13.34 -25.12
N GLU A 137 3.90 -12.68 -25.88
CA GLU A 137 5.34 -12.92 -25.86
C GLU A 137 5.96 -12.54 -24.51
N CYS A 138 5.55 -11.41 -23.93
CA CYS A 138 5.97 -11.01 -22.58
C CYS A 138 5.61 -12.06 -21.54
N ALA A 139 4.41 -12.65 -21.64
CA ALA A 139 3.92 -13.64 -20.68
C ALA A 139 4.72 -14.95 -20.68
N GLN A 140 5.56 -15.19 -21.70
CA GLN A 140 6.45 -16.35 -21.77
C GLN A 140 7.84 -16.09 -21.20
N LEU A 141 8.15 -14.87 -20.75
CA LEU A 141 9.46 -14.55 -20.17
C LEU A 141 9.70 -15.32 -18.86
N ASP A 142 10.90 -15.85 -18.70
CA ASP A 142 11.33 -16.53 -17.48
C ASP A 142 11.84 -15.51 -16.44
N VAL A 143 10.88 -14.86 -15.77
CA VAL A 143 11.12 -13.83 -14.76
C VAL A 143 10.30 -14.10 -13.49
N ASP A 144 10.71 -13.49 -12.39
CA ASP A 144 10.02 -13.59 -11.10
C ASP A 144 9.05 -12.40 -10.88
N ALA A 145 9.26 -11.29 -11.60
CA ALA A 145 8.42 -10.11 -11.52
C ALA A 145 8.33 -9.34 -12.85
N TYR A 146 7.14 -8.80 -13.10
CA TYR A 146 6.81 -7.86 -14.17
C TYR A 146 6.50 -6.49 -13.58
N VAL A 147 7.14 -5.45 -14.10
CA VAL A 147 6.81 -4.05 -13.78
C VAL A 147 6.22 -3.39 -15.01
N LEU A 148 4.95 -2.99 -14.92
CA LEU A 148 4.20 -2.33 -15.97
C LEU A 148 4.29 -0.81 -15.78
N ALA A 149 5.25 -0.19 -16.44
CA ALA A 149 5.45 1.26 -16.51
C ALA A 149 4.75 1.85 -17.75
N LEU A 150 3.48 1.50 -17.92
CA LEU A 150 2.67 1.81 -19.09
C LEU A 150 1.68 2.97 -18.83
N PRO A 151 1.18 3.63 -19.88
CA PRO A 151 0.06 4.57 -19.75
C PRO A 151 -1.20 3.89 -19.18
N ASN A 152 -2.09 4.67 -18.59
CA ASN A 152 -3.39 4.17 -18.14
C ASN A 152 -4.19 3.58 -19.31
N GLY A 153 -4.91 2.49 -19.03
CA GLY A 153 -5.73 1.72 -19.96
C GLY A 153 -4.95 0.72 -20.81
N VAL A 154 -3.65 0.55 -20.55
CA VAL A 154 -2.74 -0.27 -21.40
C VAL A 154 -2.25 -1.52 -20.66
N CYS A 155 -2.40 -1.61 -19.34
CA CYS A 155 -1.86 -2.73 -18.58
C CYS A 155 -2.67 -4.02 -18.73
N GLN A 156 -3.99 -3.92 -18.91
CA GLN A 156 -4.91 -5.07 -18.91
C GLN A 156 -4.49 -6.21 -19.86
N PRO A 157 -4.13 -5.98 -21.14
CA PRO A 157 -3.71 -7.06 -22.02
C PRO A 157 -2.47 -7.83 -21.52
N TYR A 158 -1.52 -7.15 -20.88
CA TYR A 158 -0.33 -7.78 -20.31
C TYR A 158 -0.70 -8.62 -19.08
N VAL A 159 -1.54 -8.09 -18.20
CA VAL A 159 -2.00 -8.81 -17.01
C VAL A 159 -2.76 -10.07 -17.41
N ASP A 160 -3.72 -9.96 -18.33
CA ASP A 160 -4.50 -11.10 -18.83
C ASP A 160 -3.61 -12.18 -19.46
N ALA A 161 -2.64 -11.77 -20.27
CA ALA A 161 -1.69 -12.69 -20.90
C ALA A 161 -0.81 -13.42 -19.87
N ILE A 162 -0.27 -12.70 -18.88
CA ILE A 162 0.55 -13.29 -17.81
C ILE A 162 -0.30 -14.25 -16.96
N ASP A 163 -1.48 -13.84 -16.51
CA ASP A 163 -2.36 -14.69 -15.70
C ASP A 163 -2.79 -15.96 -16.45
N GLN A 164 -3.04 -15.84 -17.76
CA GLN A 164 -3.37 -16.98 -18.60
C GLN A 164 -2.18 -17.92 -18.81
N ALA A 165 -0.97 -17.40 -19.04
CA ALA A 165 0.25 -18.19 -19.20
C ALA A 165 0.69 -18.88 -17.90
N GLU A 166 0.34 -18.31 -16.74
CA GLU A 166 0.66 -18.86 -15.42
C GLU A 166 -0.50 -19.65 -14.80
N LYS A 167 -1.57 -19.88 -15.55
CA LYS A 167 -2.73 -20.64 -15.08
C LYS A 167 -2.31 -22.07 -14.71
N GLY A 168 -2.49 -22.41 -13.43
CA GLY A 168 -2.15 -23.73 -12.89
C GLY A 168 -0.70 -23.89 -12.42
N LYS A 169 0.12 -22.83 -12.44
CA LYS A 169 1.43 -22.84 -11.78
C LYS A 169 1.27 -22.69 -10.27
N ASP A 170 2.09 -23.41 -9.51
CA ASP A 170 2.13 -23.31 -8.04
C ASP A 170 2.69 -21.96 -7.56
N LYS A 171 3.64 -21.39 -8.33
CA LYS A 171 4.24 -20.08 -8.08
C LYS A 171 3.95 -19.17 -9.27
N LYS A 172 3.28 -18.06 -8.99
CA LYS A 172 3.03 -16.98 -9.95
C LYS A 172 4.10 -15.90 -9.84
N SER A 173 4.35 -15.21 -10.95
CA SER A 173 5.19 -14.02 -10.98
C SER A 173 4.48 -12.84 -10.30
N LEU A 174 5.25 -11.95 -9.68
CA LEU A 174 4.72 -10.69 -9.17
C LEU A 174 4.41 -9.75 -10.34
N ILE A 175 3.23 -9.12 -10.35
CA ILE A 175 2.92 -8.03 -11.29
C ILE A 175 2.78 -6.73 -10.51
N VAL A 176 3.52 -5.70 -10.92
CA VAL A 176 3.41 -4.34 -10.37
C VAL A 176 2.97 -3.38 -11.45
N ASP A 177 1.74 -2.88 -11.32
CA ASP A 177 1.18 -1.84 -12.18
C ASP A 177 1.47 -0.44 -11.61
N LEU A 178 2.15 0.40 -12.39
CA LEU A 178 2.42 1.80 -12.04
C LEU A 178 1.31 2.76 -12.49
N SER A 179 0.40 2.28 -13.33
CA SER A 179 -0.73 3.04 -13.85
C SER A 179 -1.87 3.15 -12.81
N ALA A 180 -3.03 3.62 -13.24
CA ALA A 180 -4.24 3.68 -12.45
C ALA A 180 -5.16 2.46 -12.62
N ASP A 181 -4.84 1.53 -13.54
CA ASP A 181 -5.75 0.50 -14.03
C ASP A 181 -6.24 -0.42 -12.90
N TYR A 182 -5.36 -0.77 -11.95
CA TYR A 182 -5.70 -1.60 -10.79
C TYR A 182 -5.71 -0.83 -9.46
N ARG A 183 -5.65 0.51 -9.51
CA ARG A 183 -5.55 1.36 -8.31
C ARG A 183 -6.90 1.64 -7.66
N PHE A 184 -7.96 1.70 -8.45
CA PHE A 184 -9.26 2.21 -8.02
C PHE A 184 -10.35 1.15 -8.17
N ASN A 185 -11.37 1.25 -7.31
CA ASN A 185 -12.70 0.72 -7.58
C ASN A 185 -13.60 1.87 -8.07
N ASP A 186 -14.83 1.59 -8.50
CA ASP A 186 -15.78 2.49 -9.19
C ASP A 186 -16.08 3.87 -8.53
N SER A 187 -15.41 4.27 -7.44
CA SER A 187 -15.78 5.41 -6.60
C SER A 187 -14.91 6.69 -6.68
N TRP A 188 -13.81 6.81 -7.47
CA TRP A 188 -12.78 7.84 -7.12
C TRP A 188 -12.04 8.69 -8.21
N ILE A 189 -12.09 8.48 -9.53
CA ILE A 189 -10.97 8.96 -10.41
C ILE A 189 -11.01 10.44 -10.89
N THR A 190 -9.87 11.17 -10.78
CA THR A 190 -9.36 12.21 -11.73
C THR A 190 -7.80 12.26 -11.75
N SER A 191 -7.16 12.79 -12.80
CA SER A 191 -5.70 12.75 -13.10
C SER A 191 -5.01 14.14 -13.00
N TRP A 192 -3.68 14.23 -12.71
CA TRP A 192 -2.68 15.29 -13.11
C TRP A 192 -1.19 14.99 -12.69
N PHE A 193 -0.20 15.74 -13.23
CA PHE A 193 1.30 15.59 -13.18
C PHE A 193 1.99 16.73 -12.37
N ARG A 194 3.34 16.91 -12.28
CA ARG A 194 4.45 16.18 -11.61
C ARG A 194 4.93 17.10 -10.46
N GLY A 195 5.43 16.52 -9.38
CA GLY A 195 5.73 17.21 -8.12
C GLY A 195 4.45 17.39 -7.34
N ILE A 196 4.38 16.82 -6.13
CA ILE A 196 3.15 16.89 -5.33
C ILE A 196 3.50 17.63 -4.05
N HIS A 197 3.02 18.87 -3.96
CA HIS A 197 2.85 19.57 -2.70
C HIS A 197 1.37 19.48 -2.33
N LEU A 198 1.08 18.80 -1.22
CA LEU A 198 -0.28 18.69 -0.70
C LEU A 198 -0.45 19.71 0.41
N THR A 199 -1.37 20.65 0.25
CA THR A 199 -1.89 21.47 1.35
C THR A 199 -3.22 20.86 1.77
N ILE A 200 -3.24 20.24 2.94
CA ILE A 200 -4.38 19.44 3.40
C ILE A 200 -5.07 20.19 4.54
N ASN A 201 -6.35 20.54 4.36
CA ASN A 201 -7.16 21.17 5.40
C ASN A 201 -8.08 20.12 6.04
N ILE A 202 -7.98 19.95 7.36
CA ILE A 202 -8.65 18.87 8.09
C ILE A 202 -9.47 19.47 9.24
N PRO A 203 -10.79 19.22 9.32
CA PRO A 203 -11.56 19.49 10.53
C PRO A 203 -11.21 18.49 11.64
N LEU A 204 -11.04 18.99 12.86
CA LEU A 204 -10.66 18.21 14.02
C LEU A 204 -11.89 17.87 14.86
N ASN A 205 -12.01 16.61 15.28
CA ASN A 205 -13.12 16.13 16.11
C ASN A 205 -13.04 16.64 17.57
N LYS A 206 -11.87 17.09 18.01
CA LYS A 206 -11.62 17.73 19.31
C LYS A 206 -10.70 18.94 19.10
N SER A 207 -10.74 19.89 20.04
CA SER A 207 -9.84 21.05 19.96
C SER A 207 -8.41 20.59 20.26
N MET A 208 -7.45 21.00 19.45
CA MET A 208 -6.03 20.65 19.59
C MET A 208 -5.15 21.85 19.21
N ASN A 209 -3.91 21.89 19.68
CA ASN A 209 -2.93 22.86 19.21
C ASN A 209 -1.92 22.24 18.21
N SER A 210 -1.12 23.07 17.56
CA SER A 210 -0.11 22.62 16.57
C SER A 210 0.91 21.61 17.10
N ARG A 211 1.30 21.74 18.38
CA ARG A 211 2.23 20.79 19.02
C ARG A 211 1.57 19.43 19.18
N ASP A 212 0.30 19.38 19.59
CA ASP A 212 -0.42 18.12 19.74
C ASP A 212 -0.53 17.38 18.40
N ILE A 213 -0.84 18.11 17.31
CA ILE A 213 -0.91 17.52 15.96
C ILE A 213 0.46 17.02 15.51
N ARG A 214 1.51 17.82 15.70
CA ARG A 214 2.87 17.41 15.34
C ARG A 214 3.29 16.14 16.08
N ASN A 215 2.99 16.05 17.38
CA ASN A 215 3.30 14.87 18.19
C ASN A 215 2.58 13.62 17.66
N ILE A 216 1.32 13.73 17.23
CA ILE A 216 0.60 12.60 16.60
C ILE A 216 1.36 12.09 15.37
N TYR A 217 1.84 12.99 14.50
CA TYR A 217 2.61 12.60 13.32
C TYR A 217 3.97 12.00 13.68
N GLN A 218 4.67 12.57 14.67
CA GLN A 218 5.95 12.05 15.15
C GLN A 218 5.79 10.65 15.73
N ASP A 219 4.77 10.42 16.55
CA ASP A 219 4.47 9.11 17.13
C ASP A 219 4.07 8.11 16.04
N ARG A 220 3.21 8.54 15.10
CA ARG A 220 2.69 7.69 14.02
C ARG A 220 3.77 7.23 13.04
N TYR A 221 4.75 8.07 12.78
CA TYR A 221 5.83 7.79 11.82
C TYR A 221 7.18 7.55 12.51
N ALA A 222 7.17 7.31 13.83
CA ALA A 222 8.37 6.93 14.56
C ALA A 222 9.00 5.68 13.94
N GLY A 223 10.28 5.78 13.58
CA GLY A 223 11.06 4.69 12.98
C GLY A 223 10.90 4.51 11.47
N GLU A 224 9.98 5.23 10.82
CA GLU A 224 9.82 5.21 9.35
C GLU A 224 11.00 5.89 8.66
N LYS A 225 11.82 5.12 7.93
CA LYS A 225 13.09 5.64 7.37
C LYS A 225 12.92 6.55 6.16
N LEU A 226 11.71 6.60 5.60
CA LEU A 226 11.38 7.41 4.42
C LEU A 226 10.37 8.51 4.75
N ILE A 227 10.11 8.80 6.04
CA ILE A 227 9.19 9.86 6.45
C ILE A 227 9.88 10.77 7.46
N LYS A 228 9.91 12.06 7.16
CA LYS A 228 10.47 13.09 8.04
C LYS A 228 9.39 14.09 8.44
N VAL A 229 9.20 14.25 9.76
CA VAL A 229 8.25 15.21 10.33
C VAL A 229 8.98 16.50 10.71
N LEU A 230 8.65 17.59 10.04
CA LEU A 230 9.25 18.93 10.19
C LEU A 230 8.40 19.84 11.08
N GLY A 231 8.99 20.96 11.52
CA GLY A 231 8.23 22.06 12.13
C GLY A 231 7.70 23.01 11.08
N GLU A 232 8.61 23.51 10.24
CA GLU A 232 8.31 24.39 9.11
C GLU A 232 7.61 23.68 7.94
N ALA A 233 7.24 24.47 6.94
CA ALA A 233 6.67 23.96 5.69
C ALA A 233 7.72 23.19 4.88
N PRO A 234 7.40 21.98 4.38
CA PRO A 234 8.27 21.27 3.46
C PRO A 234 8.20 21.89 2.06
N TYR A 235 9.32 21.85 1.33
CA TYR A 235 9.46 22.48 0.01
C TYR A 235 9.86 21.46 -1.06
N VAL A 236 9.20 21.52 -2.22
CA VAL A 236 9.46 20.60 -3.35
C VAL A 236 10.94 20.58 -3.76
N LYS A 237 11.60 21.75 -3.77
CA LYS A 237 13.03 21.88 -4.11
C LYS A 237 13.94 21.09 -3.16
N LEU A 238 13.54 20.90 -1.90
CA LEU A 238 14.34 20.20 -0.90
C LEU A 238 14.14 18.68 -0.95
N ILE A 239 12.99 18.21 -1.44
CA ILE A 239 12.69 16.77 -1.56
C ILE A 239 13.01 16.21 -2.95
N GLN A 240 13.23 17.05 -3.96
CA GLN A 240 13.60 16.64 -5.31
C GLN A 240 14.82 15.70 -5.30
N GLY A 241 14.72 14.59 -6.03
CA GLY A 241 15.74 13.55 -6.10
C GLY A 241 15.83 12.66 -4.87
N LYS A 242 15.04 12.91 -3.81
CA LYS A 242 15.00 12.07 -2.61
C LYS A 242 13.90 11.02 -2.70
N HIS A 243 14.02 10.00 -1.85
CA HIS A 243 13.19 8.79 -1.88
C HIS A 243 12.07 8.77 -0.83
N GLY A 244 11.96 9.79 0.01
CA GLY A 244 10.98 9.84 1.09
C GLY A 244 10.00 11.00 1.01
N VAL A 245 9.33 11.24 2.13
CA VAL A 245 8.27 12.22 2.34
C VAL A 245 8.70 13.19 3.43
N GLU A 246 8.51 14.49 3.20
CA GLU A 246 8.55 15.49 4.27
C GLU A 246 7.14 15.97 4.58
N VAL A 247 6.77 15.96 5.86
CA VAL A 247 5.45 16.43 6.34
C VAL A 247 5.69 17.51 7.39
N GLY A 248 5.01 18.65 7.30
CA GLY A 248 5.24 19.80 8.19
C GLY A 248 4.17 20.88 8.09
N ALA A 249 4.50 22.09 8.54
CA ALA A 249 3.60 23.25 8.64
C ALA A 249 2.26 22.94 9.31
N PHE A 250 2.30 22.31 10.49
CA PHE A 250 1.12 22.02 11.30
C PHE A 250 0.51 23.32 11.85
N ALA A 251 -0.35 23.98 11.08
CA ALA A 251 -0.99 25.23 11.45
C ALA A 251 -2.43 24.97 11.91
N VAL A 252 -2.70 25.17 13.20
CA VAL A 252 -4.04 25.04 13.77
C VAL A 252 -4.67 26.43 13.89
N ASP A 253 -5.94 26.54 13.50
CA ASP A 253 -6.68 27.79 13.61
C ASP A 253 -6.95 28.17 15.08
N GLN A 254 -7.40 29.41 15.30
CA GLN A 254 -7.64 29.95 16.65
C GLN A 254 -8.68 29.16 17.45
N THR A 255 -9.62 28.49 16.77
CA THR A 255 -10.64 27.67 17.44
C THR A 255 -10.09 26.31 17.90
N GLY A 256 -8.93 25.91 17.39
CA GLY A 256 -8.36 24.59 17.58
C GLY A 256 -9.12 23.48 16.84
N LYS A 257 -10.06 23.84 15.95
CA LYS A 257 -10.96 22.88 15.29
C LYS A 257 -10.58 22.59 13.84
N ARG A 258 -9.57 23.26 13.29
CA ARG A 258 -9.05 22.96 11.95
C ARG A 258 -7.55 23.01 11.94
N VAL A 259 -6.95 22.10 11.18
CA VAL A 259 -5.50 22.10 10.93
C VAL A 259 -5.22 22.13 9.43
N VAL A 260 -4.17 22.85 9.06
CA VAL A 260 -3.50 22.76 7.77
C VAL A 260 -2.21 21.99 7.97
N VAL A 261 -1.96 21.00 7.11
CA VAL A 261 -0.72 20.23 7.06
C VAL A 261 -0.20 20.24 5.63
N CYS A 262 1.11 20.40 5.48
CA CYS A 262 1.78 20.33 4.19
C CYS A 262 2.60 19.04 4.08
N ALA A 263 2.59 18.41 2.91
CA ALA A 263 3.45 17.28 2.59
C ALA A 263 4.09 17.44 1.21
N THR A 264 5.35 17.03 1.07
CA THR A 264 6.04 17.00 -0.22
C THR A 264 6.71 15.67 -0.48
N ILE A 265 6.67 15.25 -1.73
CA ILE A 265 7.40 14.10 -2.26
C ILE A 265 8.06 14.45 -3.59
N ASP A 266 9.14 13.75 -3.93
CA ASP A 266 9.52 13.60 -5.33
C ASP A 266 8.55 12.62 -6.01
N ASN A 267 7.89 13.07 -7.07
CA ASN A 267 6.84 12.30 -7.74
C ASN A 267 7.37 11.14 -8.59
N LEU A 268 8.64 11.16 -9.00
CA LEU A 268 9.25 10.05 -9.73
C LEU A 268 9.78 9.00 -8.77
N ASN A 269 10.30 9.44 -7.62
CA ASN A 269 10.79 8.55 -6.59
C ASN A 269 9.66 8.07 -5.68
N LYS A 270 9.44 8.71 -4.53
CA LYS A 270 8.43 8.26 -3.57
C LYS A 270 7.01 8.25 -4.14
N GLY A 271 6.73 9.07 -5.15
CA GLY A 271 5.46 9.05 -5.87
C GLY A 271 5.30 7.89 -6.87
N ALA A 272 6.38 7.18 -7.25
CA ALA A 272 6.31 6.10 -8.22
C ALA A 272 7.40 5.03 -8.03
N SER A 273 8.63 5.24 -8.51
CA SER A 273 9.69 4.21 -8.60
C SER A 273 10.14 3.67 -7.24
N THR A 274 10.26 4.53 -6.23
CA THR A 274 10.66 4.11 -4.88
C THR A 274 9.55 3.33 -4.22
N GLN A 275 8.29 3.77 -4.37
CA GLN A 275 7.16 3.03 -3.82
C GLN A 275 7.01 1.68 -4.51
N CYS A 276 7.24 1.60 -5.82
CA CYS A 276 7.30 0.37 -6.57
C CYS A 276 8.36 -0.59 -6.01
N LEU A 277 9.62 -0.12 -5.88
CA LEU A 277 10.69 -0.96 -5.35
C LEU A 277 10.43 -1.39 -3.90
N GLN A 278 9.90 -0.50 -3.06
CA GLN A 278 9.54 -0.84 -1.68
C GLN A 278 8.46 -1.93 -1.63
N ASN A 279 7.45 -1.84 -2.49
CA ASN A 279 6.41 -2.87 -2.61
C ASN A 279 6.99 -4.19 -3.15
N MET A 280 7.86 -4.13 -4.15
CA MET A 280 8.55 -5.31 -4.70
C MET A 280 9.41 -5.99 -3.64
N ASN A 281 10.15 -5.23 -2.84
CA ASN A 281 10.94 -5.77 -1.74
C ASN A 281 10.08 -6.61 -0.81
N LEU A 282 8.96 -6.05 -0.35
CA LEU A 282 8.05 -6.76 0.56
C LEU A 282 7.41 -7.99 -0.10
N ALA A 283 6.94 -7.86 -1.34
CA ALA A 283 6.27 -8.95 -2.06
C ALA A 283 7.22 -10.11 -2.43
N LEU A 284 8.50 -9.82 -2.69
CA LEU A 284 9.52 -10.81 -3.04
C LEU A 284 10.36 -11.30 -1.84
N GLY A 285 10.05 -10.82 -0.63
CA GLY A 285 10.69 -11.28 0.62
C GLY A 285 12.03 -10.63 0.96
N TYR A 286 12.34 -9.45 0.40
CA TYR A 286 13.52 -8.65 0.74
C TYR A 286 13.25 -7.69 1.89
N ALA A 287 14.32 -7.11 2.45
CA ALA A 287 14.18 -6.02 3.41
C ALA A 287 13.51 -4.80 2.75
N GLU A 288 12.57 -4.19 3.44
CA GLU A 288 11.71 -3.11 2.91
C GLU A 288 12.47 -2.00 2.16
N TYR A 289 13.62 -1.57 2.68
CA TYR A 289 14.43 -0.48 2.14
C TYR A 289 15.67 -0.94 1.35
N GLU A 290 15.76 -2.23 1.02
CA GLU A 290 16.90 -2.75 0.26
C GLU A 290 16.99 -2.04 -1.10
N GLY A 291 18.20 -1.64 -1.49
CA GLY A 291 18.46 -0.83 -2.70
C GLY A 291 17.80 0.56 -2.74
N ILE A 292 17.20 1.05 -1.65
CA ILE A 292 16.58 2.39 -1.57
C ILE A 292 17.41 3.29 -0.65
N PRO A 293 17.90 4.45 -1.13
CA PRO A 293 18.52 5.44 -0.25
C PRO A 293 17.50 6.00 0.76
N VAL A 294 17.82 5.93 2.05
CA VAL A 294 16.96 6.45 3.13
C VAL A 294 17.22 7.93 3.41
N MET A 295 16.29 8.58 4.13
CA MET A 295 16.34 10.03 4.46
C MET A 295 17.19 10.37 5.69
#